data_AF-A0AAU9VNM2-F1
#
_entry.id   AF-A0AAU9VNM2-F1
#
_cell.length_a   1.000
_cell.length_b   1.000
_cell.length_c   1.000
_cell.angle_alpha   90.00
_cell.angle_beta   90.00
_cell.angle_gamma   90.00
#
_symmetry.space_group_name_H-M   'P 1'
#
loop_
_entity.id
_entity.type
_entity.pdbx_description
1 polymer ?
#
loop_
_entity_poly.entity_id
_entity_poly.type
_entity_poly.pdbx_seq_one_letter_code
_entity_poly.pdbx_strand_id
1 'polypeptide(L)'
;IPITNTDDGKRREVDDYHPRARLKQAHKKNEINIEDSASVQTFSNRYIVEESLVRKYLAHLNYLEMMSGKRKMEKKNKNLKENTMSYEEFDWMEMLNSGTLAKQRVCVLDKYIDKHNLLAVKDKNKPQKVNAIMDHLRSFAESTKTNKQCSLSVEEVDDHDECEVDEGDEALPTCSSDEDFVLGEIGESSD
;
A
#
# COMPACT_ATOMS: atom_id res chain seq x y z
N ILE A 1 -11.12 -22.28 43.79
CA ILE A 1 -10.65 -23.58 43.26
C ILE A 1 -9.36 -23.31 42.52
N PRO A 2 -8.22 -23.95 42.86
CA PRO A 2 -7.01 -23.83 42.05
C PRO A 2 -7.34 -24.32 40.63
N ILE A 3 -6.84 -23.62 39.61
CA ILE A 3 -7.09 -23.89 38.18
C ILE A 3 -6.63 -25.33 37.79
N THR A 4 -5.94 -26.02 38.68
CA THR A 4 -5.38 -27.37 38.52
C THR A 4 -6.42 -28.48 38.43
N ASN A 5 -7.63 -28.28 38.95
CA ASN A 5 -8.66 -29.32 39.03
C ASN A 5 -9.89 -28.92 38.22
N THR A 6 -10.45 -29.88 37.48
CA THR A 6 -11.88 -29.87 37.14
C THR A 6 -12.69 -29.93 38.43
N ASP A 7 -13.98 -29.59 38.40
CA ASP A 7 -14.85 -29.77 39.59
C ASP A 7 -14.81 -31.22 40.12
N ASP A 8 -14.43 -32.17 39.26
CA ASP A 8 -14.24 -33.59 39.56
C ASP A 8 -12.86 -33.97 40.13
N GLY A 9 -11.97 -33.00 40.40
CA GLY A 9 -10.66 -33.27 41.02
C GLY A 9 -9.60 -33.88 40.08
N LYS A 10 -9.88 -34.06 38.79
CA LYS A 10 -8.90 -34.56 37.80
C LYS A 10 -7.96 -33.43 37.35
N ARG A 11 -6.68 -33.78 37.13
CA ARG A 11 -5.71 -32.88 36.48
C ARG A 11 -6.23 -32.49 35.10
N ARG A 12 -6.30 -31.19 34.82
CA ARG A 12 -6.64 -30.69 33.48
C ARG A 12 -5.60 -31.11 32.47
N GLU A 13 -6.04 -31.40 31.25
CA GLU A 13 -5.14 -31.56 30.09
C GLU A 13 -4.34 -30.28 29.86
N VAL A 14 -3.19 -30.40 29.18
CA VAL A 14 -2.30 -29.28 28.89
C VAL A 14 -3.00 -28.31 27.93
N ASP A 15 -3.65 -27.30 28.50
CA ASP A 15 -4.27 -26.19 27.76
C ASP A 15 -3.22 -25.09 27.53
N ASP A 16 -2.67 -25.09 26.33
CA ASP A 16 -1.72 -24.09 25.87
C ASP A 16 -2.38 -22.76 25.49
N TYR A 17 -3.68 -22.76 25.20
CA TYR A 17 -4.37 -21.61 24.64
C TYR A 17 -4.73 -20.59 25.70
N HIS A 18 -5.32 -21.03 26.82
CA HIS A 18 -5.77 -20.13 27.88
C HIS A 18 -4.63 -19.29 28.49
N PRO A 19 -3.48 -19.88 28.88
CA PRO A 19 -2.36 -19.10 29.42
C PRO A 19 -1.81 -18.11 28.40
N ARG A 20 -1.67 -18.50 27.12
CA ARG A 20 -1.19 -17.60 26.06
C ARG A 20 -2.13 -16.41 25.86
N ALA A 21 -3.44 -16.64 25.83
CA ALA A 21 -4.43 -15.58 25.69
C ALA A 21 -4.38 -14.58 26.85
N ARG A 22 -4.28 -15.09 28.09
CA ARG A 22 -4.14 -14.27 29.30
C ARG A 22 -2.83 -13.50 29.33
N LEU A 23 -1.73 -14.12 28.90
CA LEU A 23 -0.41 -13.50 28.83
C LEU A 23 -0.39 -12.34 27.83
N LYS A 24 -0.99 -12.53 26.63
CA LYS A 24 -1.17 -11.43 25.65
C LYS A 24 -1.97 -10.27 26.24
N GLN A 25 -3.04 -10.55 26.99
CA GLN A 25 -3.89 -9.52 27.58
C GLN A 25 -3.13 -8.74 28.66
N ALA A 26 -2.43 -9.43 29.56
CA ALA A 26 -1.62 -8.81 30.61
C ALA A 26 -0.48 -7.95 30.04
N HIS A 27 0.19 -8.43 28.99
CA HIS A 27 1.24 -7.68 28.28
C HIS A 27 0.68 -6.38 27.69
N LYS A 28 -0.45 -6.42 26.98
CA LYS A 28 -1.10 -5.22 26.42
C LYS A 28 -1.51 -4.19 27.48
N LYS A 29 -1.81 -4.64 28.70
CA LYS A 29 -2.17 -3.77 29.82
C LYS A 29 -0.96 -3.30 30.64
N ASN A 30 0.26 -3.72 30.26
CA ASN A 30 1.50 -3.50 31.02
C ASN A 30 1.43 -4.04 32.46
N GLU A 31 0.63 -5.08 32.70
CA GLU A 31 0.47 -5.73 34.02
C GLU A 31 1.57 -6.76 34.31
N ILE A 32 2.34 -7.14 33.29
CA ILE A 32 3.44 -8.10 33.39
C ILE A 32 4.62 -7.62 32.55
N ASN A 33 5.83 -7.77 33.09
CA ASN A 33 7.07 -7.40 32.41
C ASN A 33 8.06 -8.57 32.49
N ILE A 34 8.82 -8.79 31.41
CA ILE A 34 9.88 -9.80 31.37
C ILE A 34 10.99 -9.56 32.41
N GLU A 35 11.26 -8.31 32.76
CA GLU A 35 12.28 -7.94 33.77
C GLU A 35 11.78 -8.14 35.21
N ASP A 36 10.46 -8.05 35.41
CA ASP A 36 9.85 -8.25 36.72
C ASP A 36 9.64 -9.75 36.99
N SER A 37 10.63 -10.34 37.65
CA SER A 37 10.60 -11.75 38.02
C SER A 37 9.41 -12.12 38.91
N ALA A 38 8.91 -11.20 39.74
CA ALA A 38 7.78 -11.48 40.62
C ALA A 38 6.48 -11.60 39.81
N SER A 39 6.27 -10.72 38.83
CA SER A 39 5.11 -10.80 37.93
C SER A 39 5.12 -12.08 37.08
N VAL A 40 6.28 -12.46 36.54
CA VAL A 40 6.46 -13.68 35.75
C VAL A 40 6.21 -14.93 36.58
N GLN A 41 6.77 -14.99 37.79
CA GLN A 41 6.57 -16.11 38.70
C GLN A 41 5.12 -16.22 39.16
N THR A 42 4.47 -15.09 39.45
CA THR A 42 3.04 -15.05 39.81
C THR A 42 2.17 -15.57 38.67
N PHE A 43 2.48 -15.18 37.42
CA PHE A 43 1.77 -15.67 36.24
C PHE A 43 2.00 -17.17 36.01
N SER A 44 3.26 -17.60 36.07
CA SER A 44 3.69 -19.00 35.96
C SER A 44 2.93 -19.89 36.95
N ASN A 45 2.91 -19.52 38.23
CA ASN A 45 2.20 -20.28 39.27
C ASN A 45 0.68 -20.28 39.08
N ARG A 46 0.11 -19.14 38.66
CA ARG A 46 -1.34 -19.02 38.46
C ARG A 46 -1.85 -19.91 37.33
N TYR A 47 -1.12 -19.96 36.22
CA TYR A 47 -1.52 -20.69 35.02
C TYR A 47 -0.78 -22.01 34.81
N ILE A 48 0.10 -22.39 35.74
CA ILE A 48 0.87 -23.64 35.73
C ILE A 48 1.69 -23.76 34.44
N VAL A 49 2.35 -22.66 34.06
CA VAL A 49 3.22 -22.60 32.88
C VAL A 49 4.63 -22.32 33.33
N GLU A 50 5.61 -23.03 32.77
CA GLU A 50 7.02 -22.80 33.10
C GLU A 50 7.43 -21.34 32.85
N GLU A 51 8.17 -20.74 33.80
CA GLU A 51 8.64 -19.35 33.68
C GLU A 51 9.44 -19.09 32.41
N SER A 52 10.22 -20.08 31.96
CA SER A 52 11.01 -19.99 30.72
C SER A 52 10.13 -19.77 29.49
N LEU A 53 8.97 -20.45 29.42
CA LEU A 53 7.99 -20.31 28.34
C LEU A 53 7.29 -18.96 28.41
N VAL A 54 6.93 -18.50 29.61
CA VAL A 54 6.35 -17.17 29.83
C VAL A 54 7.31 -16.09 29.34
N ARG A 55 8.59 -16.15 29.75
CA ARG A 55 9.63 -15.20 29.34
C ARG A 55 9.88 -15.23 27.84
N LYS A 56 9.99 -16.43 27.24
CA LYS A 56 10.17 -16.60 25.80
C LYS A 56 9.02 -15.97 25.02
N TYR A 57 7.80 -16.14 25.51
CA TYR A 57 6.62 -15.58 24.88
C TYR A 57 6.54 -14.05 25.03
N LEU A 58 6.83 -13.51 26.21
CA LEU A 58 6.91 -12.06 26.42
C LEU A 58 7.98 -11.41 25.53
N ALA A 59 9.15 -12.04 25.39
CA ALA A 59 10.19 -11.58 24.47
C ALA A 59 9.69 -11.52 23.02
N HIS A 60 8.93 -12.53 22.60
CA HIS A 60 8.31 -12.55 21.28
C HIS A 60 7.27 -11.43 21.10
N LEU A 61 6.43 -11.17 22.10
CA LEU A 61 5.46 -10.06 22.06
C LEU A 61 6.15 -8.70 21.96
N ASN A 62 7.20 -8.47 22.75
CA ASN A 62 8.03 -7.26 22.67
C ASN A 62 8.65 -7.07 21.28
N TYR A 63 9.17 -8.16 20.70
CA TYR A 63 9.71 -8.12 19.34
C TYR A 63 8.63 -7.75 18.31
N LEU A 64 7.46 -8.37 18.38
CA LEU A 64 6.34 -8.06 17.47
C LEU A 64 5.90 -6.60 17.59
N GLU A 65 5.81 -6.08 18.80
CA GLU A 65 5.47 -4.68 19.06
C GLU A 65 6.51 -3.75 18.44
N MET A 66 7.80 -3.98 18.72
CA MET A 66 8.90 -3.21 18.13
C MET A 66 8.84 -3.23 16.60
N MET A 67 8.68 -4.39 15.97
CA MET A 67 8.62 -4.51 14.52
C MET A 67 7.35 -3.89 13.93
N SER A 68 6.22 -3.92 14.64
CA SER A 68 5.02 -3.19 14.25
C SER A 68 5.23 -1.68 14.33
N GLY A 69 5.94 -1.21 15.36
CA GLY A 69 6.31 0.19 15.56
C GLY A 69 7.21 0.71 14.44
N LYS A 70 8.27 -0.04 14.09
CA LYS A 70 9.17 0.28 12.97
C LYS A 70 8.40 0.43 11.66
N ARG A 71 7.58 -0.56 11.30
CA ARG A 71 6.75 -0.51 10.07
C ARG A 71 5.81 0.69 10.03
N LYS A 72 5.16 1.01 11.16
CA LYS A 72 4.29 2.20 11.27
C LYS A 72 5.09 3.50 11.11
N MET A 73 6.27 3.58 11.71
CA MET A 73 7.15 4.75 11.64
C MET A 73 7.70 4.97 10.23
N GLU A 74 8.18 3.92 9.57
CA GLU A 74 8.66 3.97 8.18
C GLU A 74 7.56 4.45 7.22
N LYS A 75 6.34 3.91 7.35
CA LYS A 75 5.18 4.36 6.57
C LYS A 75 4.88 5.84 6.80
N LYS A 76 4.89 6.30 8.06
CA LYS A 76 4.68 7.72 8.38
C LYS A 76 5.79 8.60 7.79
N ASN A 77 7.05 8.18 7.90
CA ASN A 77 8.19 8.94 7.40
C ASN A 77 8.16 9.04 5.86
N LYS A 78 7.85 7.94 5.16
CA LYS A 78 7.64 7.96 3.72
C LYS A 78 6.52 8.91 3.32
N ASN A 79 5.38 8.84 4.00
CA ASN A 79 4.25 9.71 3.73
C ASN A 79 4.58 11.19 3.97
N LEU A 80 5.35 11.49 5.02
CA LEU A 80 5.79 12.84 5.34
C LEU A 80 6.75 13.36 4.28
N LYS A 81 7.77 12.56 3.91
CA LYS A 81 8.73 12.89 2.86
C LYS A 81 8.00 13.23 1.56
N GLU A 82 7.12 12.35 1.11
CA GLU A 82 6.31 12.59 -0.10
C GLU A 82 5.46 13.85 0.00
N ASN A 83 5.00 14.25 1.19
CA ASN A 83 4.22 15.49 1.35
C ASN A 83 5.09 16.75 1.38
N THR A 84 6.35 16.64 1.85
CA THR A 84 7.29 17.77 1.96
C THR A 84 8.08 18.02 0.68
N MET A 85 8.28 17.00 -0.16
CA MET A 85 8.98 17.17 -1.44
C MET A 85 8.31 18.25 -2.30
N SER A 86 9.06 19.05 -3.03
CA SER A 86 8.48 20.01 -3.98
C SER A 86 8.06 19.33 -5.29
N TYR A 87 7.47 20.09 -6.21
CA TYR A 87 7.11 19.62 -7.55
C TYR A 87 8.35 19.17 -8.35
N GLU A 88 9.46 19.91 -8.19
CA GLU A 88 10.70 19.75 -8.96
C GLU A 88 11.50 18.49 -8.60
N GLU A 89 11.21 17.88 -7.45
CA GLU A 89 11.88 16.66 -6.98
C GLU A 89 11.39 15.38 -7.67
N PHE A 90 10.32 15.47 -8.46
CA PHE A 90 9.75 14.34 -9.19
C PHE A 90 10.10 14.43 -10.67
N ASP A 91 10.65 13.35 -11.23
CA ASP A 91 10.78 13.20 -12.68
C ASP A 91 9.44 12.74 -13.27
N TRP A 92 8.61 13.71 -13.62
CA TRP A 92 7.28 13.48 -14.18
C TRP A 92 7.30 12.76 -15.52
N MET A 93 8.34 12.98 -16.33
CA MET A 93 8.49 12.33 -17.63
C MET A 93 8.93 10.87 -17.46
N GLU A 94 9.87 10.59 -16.57
CA GLU A 94 10.24 9.21 -16.21
C GLU A 94 9.03 8.45 -15.64
N MET A 95 8.23 9.09 -14.79
CA MET A 95 7.03 8.49 -14.22
C MET A 95 5.95 8.18 -15.27
N LEU A 96 5.82 9.01 -16.30
CA LEU A 96 4.95 8.74 -17.44
C LEU A 96 5.46 7.53 -18.23
N ASN A 97 6.75 7.54 -18.59
CA ASN A 97 7.38 6.51 -19.42
C ASN A 97 7.40 5.13 -18.73
N SER A 98 7.63 5.11 -17.42
CA SER A 98 7.62 3.89 -16.60
C SER A 98 6.21 3.39 -16.25
N GLY A 99 5.16 4.16 -16.58
CA GLY A 99 3.78 3.82 -16.20
C GLY A 99 3.52 3.86 -14.69
N THR A 100 4.37 4.53 -13.90
CA THR A 100 4.27 4.57 -12.44
C THR A 100 3.40 5.72 -11.92
N LEU A 101 2.97 6.63 -12.80
CA LEU A 101 2.12 7.78 -12.44
C LEU A 101 0.81 7.36 -11.74
N ALA A 102 0.15 6.30 -12.20
CA ALA A 102 -1.08 5.78 -11.60
C ALA A 102 -0.86 5.22 -10.17
N LYS A 103 0.37 4.79 -9.85
CA LYS A 103 0.73 4.25 -8.54
C LYS A 103 0.97 5.34 -7.50
N GLN A 104 1.16 6.58 -7.93
CA GLN A 104 1.38 7.71 -7.03
C GLN A 104 0.15 8.03 -6.18
N ARG A 105 0.39 8.70 -5.05
CA ARG A 105 -0.67 9.19 -4.18
C ARG A 105 -1.26 10.48 -4.74
N VAL A 106 -2.51 10.75 -4.39
CA VAL A 106 -3.23 11.97 -4.83
C VAL A 106 -2.46 13.23 -4.42
N CYS A 107 -1.92 13.31 -3.20
CA CYS A 107 -1.13 14.45 -2.74
C CYS A 107 0.16 14.70 -3.55
N VAL A 108 0.70 13.69 -4.24
CA VAL A 108 1.82 13.88 -5.17
C VAL A 108 1.28 14.42 -6.49
N LEU A 109 0.25 13.78 -7.06
CA LEU A 109 -0.41 14.21 -8.30
C LEU A 109 -0.92 15.67 -8.21
N ASP A 110 -1.43 16.07 -7.06
CA ASP A 110 -1.91 17.43 -6.79
C ASP A 110 -0.81 18.48 -6.97
N LYS A 111 0.46 18.14 -6.72
CA LYS A 111 1.59 19.06 -6.96
C LYS A 111 1.75 19.38 -8.44
N TYR A 112 1.53 18.40 -9.31
CA TYR A 112 1.55 18.63 -10.76
C TYR A 112 0.38 19.50 -11.17
N ILE A 113 -0.81 19.16 -10.68
CA ILE A 113 -2.05 19.89 -10.96
C ILE A 113 -1.92 21.35 -10.55
N ASP A 114 -1.40 21.61 -9.34
CA ASP A 114 -1.19 22.96 -8.82
C ASP A 114 -0.11 23.72 -9.62
N LYS A 115 1.00 23.06 -10.00
CA LYS A 115 2.08 23.70 -10.79
C LYS A 115 1.63 24.11 -12.19
N HIS A 116 0.84 23.27 -12.86
CA HIS A 116 0.39 23.48 -14.24
C HIS A 116 -1.03 24.06 -14.33
N ASN A 117 -1.60 24.48 -13.19
CA ASN A 117 -2.94 25.08 -13.10
C ASN A 117 -4.05 24.22 -13.73
N LEU A 118 -3.98 22.90 -13.57
CA LEU A 118 -5.00 21.96 -14.07
C LEU A 118 -6.24 21.94 -13.15
N LEU A 119 -6.80 23.10 -12.84
CA LEU A 119 -7.84 23.29 -11.82
C LEU A 119 -9.10 22.46 -12.09
N ALA A 120 -9.41 22.19 -13.36
CA ALA A 120 -10.56 21.38 -13.77
C ALA A 120 -10.54 19.93 -13.22
N VAL A 121 -9.38 19.42 -12.81
CA VAL A 121 -9.25 18.07 -12.25
C VAL A 121 -8.88 18.05 -10.75
N LYS A 122 -8.78 19.21 -10.10
CA LYS A 122 -8.32 19.30 -8.71
C LYS A 122 -9.22 18.56 -7.72
N ASP A 123 -10.53 18.63 -7.89
CA ASP A 123 -11.51 17.96 -7.02
C ASP A 123 -12.03 16.64 -7.59
N LYS A 124 -11.39 16.15 -8.67
CA LYS A 124 -11.78 14.91 -9.34
C LYS A 124 -11.16 13.68 -8.71
N ASN A 125 -11.69 12.51 -9.08
CA ASN A 125 -11.16 11.24 -8.60
C ASN A 125 -9.74 10.99 -9.13
N LYS A 126 -9.03 10.07 -8.47
CA LYS A 126 -7.63 9.74 -8.81
C LYS A 126 -7.43 9.38 -10.30
N PRO A 127 -8.22 8.48 -10.93
CA PRO A 127 -7.97 8.13 -12.33
C PRO A 127 -8.15 9.32 -13.28
N GLN A 128 -9.12 10.20 -13.04
CA GLN A 128 -9.30 11.42 -13.83
C GLN A 128 -8.09 12.37 -13.71
N LYS A 129 -7.55 12.52 -12.50
CA LYS A 129 -6.31 13.29 -12.27
C LYS A 129 -5.13 12.70 -13.05
N VAL A 130 -4.94 11.39 -12.97
CA VAL A 130 -3.85 10.68 -13.67
C VAL A 130 -3.96 10.92 -15.18
N ASN A 131 -5.14 10.69 -15.78
CA ASN A 131 -5.32 10.85 -17.22
C ASN A 131 -5.02 12.28 -17.68
N ALA A 132 -5.53 13.29 -16.97
CA ALA A 132 -5.26 14.69 -17.32
C ALA A 132 -3.77 15.05 -17.23
N ILE A 133 -3.05 14.51 -16.24
CA ILE A 133 -1.60 14.70 -16.13
C ILE A 133 -0.88 14.00 -17.29
N MET A 134 -1.27 12.78 -17.64
CA MET A 134 -0.68 12.05 -18.77
C MET A 134 -0.87 12.79 -20.09
N ASP A 135 -2.09 13.26 -20.36
CA ASP A 135 -2.42 13.98 -21.59
C ASP A 135 -1.64 15.30 -21.69
N HIS A 136 -1.56 16.04 -20.57
CA HIS A 136 -0.77 17.26 -20.51
C HIS A 136 0.74 16.99 -20.73
N LEU A 137 1.30 15.95 -20.11
CA LEU A 137 2.70 15.58 -20.29
C LEU A 137 3.01 15.14 -21.73
N ARG A 138 2.12 14.38 -22.38
CA ARG A 138 2.28 13.98 -23.79
C ARG A 138 2.25 15.20 -24.71
N SER A 139 1.26 16.08 -24.54
CA SER A 139 1.17 17.32 -25.30
C SER A 139 2.41 18.21 -25.12
N PHE A 140 2.94 18.29 -23.90
CA PHE A 140 4.17 19.03 -23.59
C PHE A 140 5.39 18.40 -24.28
N ALA A 141 5.51 17.07 -24.26
CA ALA A 141 6.60 16.35 -24.92
C ALA A 141 6.55 16.48 -26.46
N GLU A 142 5.37 16.58 -27.05
CA GLU A 142 5.18 16.81 -28.48
C GLU A 142 5.51 18.26 -28.86
N SER A 143 5.04 19.23 -28.08
CA SER A 143 5.31 20.66 -28.29
C SER A 143 6.81 20.99 -28.22
N THR A 144 7.56 20.29 -27.36
CA THR A 144 9.01 20.45 -27.26
C THR A 144 9.79 19.78 -28.39
N LYS A 145 9.19 18.81 -29.10
CA LYS A 145 9.77 18.20 -30.30
C LYS A 145 9.52 19.06 -31.54
N THR A 146 8.30 19.57 -31.72
CA THR A 146 7.94 20.43 -32.86
C THR A 146 8.65 21.78 -32.83
N ASN A 147 8.85 22.37 -31.66
CA ASN A 147 9.58 23.63 -31.52
C ASN A 147 11.11 23.49 -31.77
N LYS A 148 11.65 22.26 -31.74
CA LYS A 148 13.03 21.97 -32.22
C LYS A 148 13.09 21.74 -33.73
N GLN A 149 11.96 21.49 -34.39
CA GLN A 149 11.85 21.24 -35.82
C GLN A 149 11.53 22.53 -36.60
N CYS A 150 10.99 23.57 -35.94
CA CYS A 150 10.73 24.89 -36.55
C CYS A 150 11.94 25.84 -36.65
N SER A 151 13.17 25.40 -36.31
CA SER A 151 14.38 26.23 -36.48
C SER A 151 15.24 25.86 -37.69
N LEU A 152 14.77 25.04 -38.62
CA LEU A 152 15.54 24.72 -39.83
C LEU A 152 14.67 24.20 -40.99
N SER A 153 14.13 25.12 -41.79
CA SER A 153 14.02 25.01 -43.26
C SER A 153 13.04 26.06 -43.79
N VAL A 154 13.57 27.12 -44.40
CA VAL A 154 12.87 27.89 -45.43
C VAL A 154 13.52 27.43 -46.73
N GLU A 155 12.84 26.61 -47.52
CA GLU A 155 12.98 26.59 -48.98
C GLU A 155 11.63 26.19 -49.59
N GLU A 156 11.36 26.80 -50.73
CA GLU A 156 10.08 26.98 -51.38
C GLU A 156 9.54 25.72 -52.08
N VAL A 157 8.24 25.80 -52.34
CA VAL A 157 7.36 25.01 -53.21
C VAL A 157 8.00 24.39 -54.45
N ASP A 158 7.60 23.17 -54.79
CA ASP A 158 7.15 22.83 -56.15
C ASP A 158 6.17 21.65 -56.12
N ASP A 159 5.40 21.55 -57.19
CA ASP A 159 4.05 21.04 -57.30
C ASP A 159 4.00 19.54 -57.72
N HIS A 160 2.77 19.02 -57.79
CA HIS A 160 2.35 17.84 -58.57
C HIS A 160 2.39 16.41 -57.95
N ASP A 161 1.18 15.88 -57.82
CA ASP A 161 0.65 14.66 -58.47
C ASP A 161 0.39 13.35 -57.71
N GLU A 162 -0.88 12.99 -57.85
CA GLU A 162 -1.55 11.69 -57.99
C GLU A 162 -1.74 10.77 -56.77
N CYS A 163 -3.03 10.62 -56.49
CA CYS A 163 -3.71 9.51 -55.85
C CYS A 163 -3.08 8.15 -56.17
N GLU A 164 -3.06 7.24 -55.20
CA GLU A 164 -3.78 5.97 -55.33
C GLU A 164 -4.25 5.48 -53.95
N VAL A 165 -5.49 5.01 -53.97
CA VAL A 165 -6.18 4.27 -52.92
C VAL A 165 -5.64 2.84 -52.90
N ASP A 166 -5.43 2.25 -51.72
CA ASP A 166 -5.44 0.80 -51.61
C ASP A 166 -6.20 0.37 -50.34
N GLU A 167 -7.31 -0.32 -50.58
CA GLU A 167 -8.18 -0.93 -49.59
C GLU A 167 -7.54 -2.25 -49.13
N GLY A 168 -7.06 -2.28 -47.89
CA GLY A 168 -6.69 -3.49 -47.19
C GLY A 168 -7.78 -3.89 -46.21
N ASP A 169 -8.73 -4.70 -46.69
CA ASP A 169 -9.73 -5.42 -45.91
C ASP A 169 -9.07 -6.43 -44.94
N GLU A 170 -9.88 -6.94 -44.02
CA GLU A 170 -9.77 -8.22 -43.29
C GLU A 170 -9.52 -8.20 -41.77
N ALA A 171 -10.65 -8.48 -41.11
CA ALA A 171 -10.82 -9.49 -40.07
C ALA A 171 -10.40 -9.16 -38.62
N LEU A 172 -11.44 -8.90 -37.83
CA LEU A 172 -11.50 -9.19 -36.39
C LEU A 172 -11.17 -10.66 -36.10
N PRO A 173 -10.54 -10.95 -34.95
CA PRO A 173 -10.87 -12.14 -34.19
C PRO A 173 -11.47 -11.80 -32.83
N THR A 174 -12.60 -12.45 -32.61
CA THR A 174 -13.39 -12.58 -31.39
C THR A 174 -12.74 -13.53 -30.36
N CYS A 175 -13.19 -13.39 -29.10
CA CYS A 175 -13.16 -14.34 -27.95
C CYS A 175 -11.77 -14.66 -27.35
N SER A 176 -11.57 -14.71 -26.03
CA SER A 176 -12.29 -15.56 -25.07
C SER A 176 -12.45 -14.88 -23.71
N SER A 177 -13.63 -15.09 -23.12
CA SER A 177 -13.87 -14.93 -21.69
C SER A 177 -12.92 -15.83 -20.90
N ASP A 178 -12.39 -15.32 -19.80
CA ASP A 178 -12.12 -16.13 -18.61
C ASP A 178 -12.61 -15.35 -17.39
N GLU A 179 -13.61 -15.96 -16.80
CA GLU A 179 -14.38 -15.56 -15.64
C GLU A 179 -13.78 -16.22 -14.40
N ASP A 180 -12.95 -15.49 -13.64
CA ASP A 180 -12.54 -15.91 -12.31
C ASP A 180 -13.50 -15.33 -11.26
N PHE A 181 -14.52 -16.12 -10.96
CA PHE A 181 -15.31 -16.04 -9.73
C PHE A 181 -14.52 -16.67 -8.56
N VAL A 182 -15.04 -16.54 -7.32
CA VAL A 182 -14.64 -17.19 -6.04
C VAL A 182 -13.75 -16.28 -5.17
N LEU A 183 -14.07 -15.88 -3.92
CA LEU A 183 -15.13 -16.19 -2.95
C LEU A 183 -15.28 -14.98 -2.00
N GLY A 184 -16.51 -14.66 -1.62
CA GLY A 184 -16.79 -13.69 -0.56
C GLY A 184 -16.57 -14.27 0.84
N GLU A 185 -16.20 -13.42 1.78
CA GLU A 185 -16.40 -13.67 3.20
C GLU A 185 -17.27 -12.54 3.76
N ILE A 186 -18.51 -12.93 4.11
CA ILE A 186 -19.47 -12.09 4.80
C ILE A 186 -19.00 -12.00 6.26
N GLY A 187 -18.79 -10.78 6.76
CA GLY A 187 -18.53 -10.53 8.18
C GLY A 187 -19.79 -9.95 8.79
N GLU A 188 -20.50 -10.78 9.55
CA GLU A 188 -21.70 -10.45 10.33
C GLU A 188 -21.46 -9.23 11.24
N SER A 189 -22.29 -8.19 11.07
CA SER A 189 -22.52 -7.19 12.10
C SER A 189 -23.76 -7.60 12.91
N SER A 190 -23.55 -7.97 14.18
CA SER A 190 -24.62 -7.98 15.17
C SER A 190 -24.62 -6.64 15.91
N ASP A 191 -25.74 -5.92 15.83
CA ASP A 191 -26.33 -5.15 16.92
C ASP A 191 -27.86 -5.31 16.81
#